data_AF-A0ABD2JPL8-F1
#
_entry.id   AF-A0ABD2JPL8-F1
#
_cell.length_a   1.000
_cell.length_b   1.000
_cell.length_c   1.000
_cell.angle_alpha   90.00
_cell.angle_beta   90.00
_cell.angle_gamma   90.00
#
_symmetry.space_group_name_H-M   'P 1'
#
loop_
_entity.id
_entity.type
_entity.pdbx_description
1 polymer ?
#
loop_
_entity_poly.entity_id
_entity_poly.type
_entity_poly.pdbx_seq_one_letter_code
_entity_poly.pdbx_strand_id
1 'polypeptide(L)'
;MKSFINFPFVFCVLLLIGCVDKCVGGVAALPPKYLGIENHDKCLTDEPIGSSRRLCLPAQKKSECPDETLKALNDLEEGQHPPTCA
;
A
#
# COMPACT_ATOMS: atom_id res chain seq x y z
N MET A 1 1.58 38.44 31.36
CA MET A 1 2.10 37.66 32.51
C MET A 1 2.50 36.30 31.96
N LYS A 2 3.77 35.91 32.14
CA LYS A 2 4.44 34.85 31.38
C LYS A 2 3.91 33.47 31.78
N SER A 3 3.43 32.72 30.79
CA SER A 3 3.01 31.33 30.98
C SER A 3 4.27 30.49 31.22
N PHE A 4 4.49 30.07 32.46
CA PHE A 4 5.55 29.15 32.85
C PHE A 4 5.19 27.74 32.36
N ILE A 5 5.43 27.50 31.07
CA ILE A 5 5.48 26.15 30.53
C ILE A 5 6.69 25.48 31.20
N ASN A 6 6.43 24.48 32.04
CA ASN A 6 7.44 23.73 32.78
C ASN A 6 8.41 23.06 31.80
N PHE A 7 9.58 23.67 31.63
CA PHE A 7 10.69 23.24 30.76
C PHE A 7 11.09 21.75 30.92
N PRO A 8 11.09 21.12 32.13
CA PRO A 8 11.43 19.70 32.24
C PRO A 8 10.35 18.77 31.66
N PHE A 9 9.09 19.22 31.57
CA PHE A 9 8.00 18.43 31.01
C PHE A 9 8.07 18.39 29.48
N VAL A 10 8.38 19.54 28.86
CA VAL A 10 8.55 19.65 27.40
C VAL A 10 9.78 18.86 26.93
N PHE A 11 10.87 18.89 27.70
CA PHE A 11 12.08 18.14 27.38
C PHE A 11 11.86 16.61 27.46
N CYS A 12 11.04 16.15 28.42
CA CYS A 12 10.69 14.74 28.56
C CYS A 12 9.80 14.25 27.40
N VAL A 13 8.85 15.09 26.95
CA VAL A 13 7.99 14.78 25.79
C VAL A 13 8.81 14.75 24.48
N LEU A 14 9.77 15.66 24.30
CA LEU A 14 10.67 15.66 23.13
C LEU A 14 11.58 14.42 23.06
N LEU A 15 12.03 13.90 24.22
CA LEU A 15 12.88 12.71 24.29
C LEU A 15 12.11 11.39 24.09
N LEU A 16 10.81 11.34 24.44
CA LEU A 16 9.95 10.17 24.20
C LEU A 16 9.43 10.08 22.76
N ILE A 17 9.51 11.16 21.97
CA ILE A 17 9.23 11.15 20.52
C ILE A 17 10.51 10.74 19.73
N GLY A 18 11.49 10.15 20.42
CA GLY A 18 12.82 9.79 19.90
C GLY A 18 12.95 8.44 19.20
N CYS A 19 11.84 7.83 18.78
CA CYS A 19 11.80 6.68 17.85
C CYS A 19 10.45 6.67 17.11
N VAL A 20 10.06 7.78 16.48
CA VAL A 20 9.30 7.62 15.23
C VAL A 20 10.35 7.28 14.18
N ASP A 21 10.82 6.03 14.26
CA ASP A 21 11.59 5.38 13.24
C ASP A 21 10.96 5.73 11.89
N LYS A 22 11.76 6.37 11.04
CA LYS A 22 11.53 6.37 9.60
C LYS A 22 11.54 4.91 9.15
N CYS A 23 10.44 4.20 9.32
CA CYS A 23 10.03 3.24 8.32
C CYS A 23 9.95 4.06 7.04
N VAL A 24 10.89 3.82 6.12
CA VAL A 24 10.79 4.36 4.76
C VAL A 24 9.57 3.66 4.14
N GLY A 25 8.42 4.29 4.35
CA GLY A 25 7.10 3.90 3.91
C GLY A 25 6.30 5.17 4.07
N GLY A 26 6.02 5.85 2.96
CA GLY A 26 5.49 7.21 2.93
C GLY A 26 4.31 7.39 3.89
N VAL A 27 4.22 8.59 4.47
CA VAL A 27 3.14 9.03 5.35
C VAL A 27 1.79 8.60 4.75
N ALA A 28 1.16 7.56 5.31
CA ALA A 28 -0.08 6.95 4.83
C ALA A 28 -0.03 6.14 3.50
N ALA A 29 0.98 5.28 3.29
CA ALA A 29 0.90 4.23 2.27
C ALA A 29 -0.09 3.13 2.70
N LEU A 30 -1.39 3.44 2.65
CA LEU A 30 -2.42 2.41 2.72
C LEU A 30 -2.14 1.39 1.60
N PRO A 31 -2.30 0.08 1.88
CA PRO A 31 -2.15 -0.92 0.85
C PRO A 31 -3.07 -0.58 -0.33
N PRO A 32 -2.63 -0.80 -1.57
CA PRO A 32 -3.46 -0.61 -2.74
C PRO A 32 -4.80 -1.32 -2.59
N LYS A 33 -5.87 -0.66 -3.01
CA LYS A 33 -7.25 -1.14 -2.85
C LYS A 33 -7.51 -2.49 -3.51
N TYR A 34 -6.77 -2.83 -4.58
CA TYR A 34 -6.89 -4.15 -5.23
C TYR A 34 -6.60 -5.33 -4.30
N LEU A 35 -5.74 -5.15 -3.29
CA LEU A 35 -5.43 -6.20 -2.31
C LEU A 35 -6.61 -6.51 -1.37
N GLY A 36 -7.57 -5.58 -1.27
CA GLY A 36 -8.79 -5.75 -0.49
C GLY A 36 -9.95 -6.37 -1.28
N ILE A 37 -9.80 -6.59 -2.59
CA ILE A 37 -10.85 -7.19 -3.43
C ILE A 37 -10.80 -8.71 -3.27
N GLU A 38 -11.96 -9.33 -3.04
CA GLU A 38 -12.03 -10.78 -2.95
C GLU A 38 -11.67 -11.43 -4.30
N ASN A 39 -10.90 -12.53 -4.26
CA ASN A 39 -10.42 -13.25 -5.44
C ASN A 39 -9.49 -12.46 -6.37
N HIS A 40 -8.92 -11.33 -5.92
CA HIS A 40 -8.00 -10.54 -6.73
C HIS A 40 -6.80 -11.35 -7.22
N ASP A 41 -6.32 -12.28 -6.41
CA ASP A 41 -5.21 -13.20 -6.70
C ASP A 41 -5.47 -14.07 -7.95
N LYS A 42 -6.72 -14.45 -8.21
CA LYS A 42 -7.11 -15.24 -9.39
C LYS A 42 -7.03 -14.46 -10.70
N CYS A 43 -7.11 -13.14 -10.59
CA CYS A 43 -6.97 -12.21 -11.71
C CYS A 43 -5.53 -11.75 -11.91
N LEU A 44 -4.66 -11.91 -10.91
CA LEU A 44 -3.25 -11.54 -10.99
C LEU A 44 -2.39 -12.75 -11.38
N THR A 45 -1.19 -12.46 -11.84
CA THR A 45 -0.16 -13.46 -12.08
C THR A 45 1.17 -13.00 -11.53
N ASP A 46 1.96 -13.96 -11.06
CA ASP A 46 3.37 -13.72 -10.76
C ASP A 46 4.16 -13.58 -12.06
N GLU A 47 4.88 -12.48 -12.18
CA GLU A 47 5.82 -12.24 -13.26
C GLU A 47 7.23 -12.08 -12.67
N PRO A 48 8.23 -12.81 -13.20
CA PRO A 48 9.61 -12.65 -12.79
C PRO A 48 10.17 -11.31 -13.25
N ILE A 49 10.65 -10.49 -12.31
CA ILE A 49 11.50 -9.32 -12.61
C ILE A 49 12.88 -9.57 -12.02
N GLY A 50 13.84 -9.89 -12.89
CA GLY A 50 15.22 -10.17 -12.50
C GLY A 50 15.31 -11.36 -11.53
N SER A 51 15.72 -11.10 -10.29
CA SER A 51 15.80 -12.10 -9.21
C SER A 51 14.55 -12.17 -8.32
N SER A 52 13.55 -11.32 -8.58
CA SER A 52 12.33 -11.19 -7.79
C SER A 52 11.09 -11.56 -8.60
N ARG A 53 9.94 -11.70 -7.94
CA ARG A 53 8.64 -11.86 -8.59
C ARG A 53 7.74 -10.70 -8.18
N ARG A 54 6.95 -10.17 -9.13
CA ARG A 54 5.88 -9.23 -8.84
C ARG A 54 4.53 -9.84 -9.18
N LEU A 55 3.50 -9.41 -8.48
CA LEU A 55 2.13 -9.59 -8.94
C LEU A 55 1.78 -8.52 -9.97
N CYS A 56 1.23 -8.94 -11.10
CA CYS A 56 0.77 -8.05 -12.15
C CYS A 56 -0.55 -8.54 -12.76
N LEU A 57 -1.28 -7.63 -13.37
CA LEU A 57 -2.50 -7.93 -14.11
C LEU A 57 -2.13 -8.39 -15.53
N PRO A 58 -2.49 -9.61 -15.94
CA PRO A 58 -2.21 -10.13 -17.27
C PRO A 58 -3.03 -9.39 -18.34
N ALA A 59 -2.48 -9.28 -19.55
CA ALA A 59 -3.17 -8.64 -20.69
C ALA A 59 -4.44 -9.37 -21.13
N GLN A 60 -4.49 -10.70 -20.92
CA GLN A 60 -5.67 -11.51 -21.16
C GLN A 60 -6.24 -12.01 -19.83
N LYS A 61 -7.56 -11.88 -19.68
CA LYS A 61 -8.29 -12.40 -18.53
C LYS A 61 -8.07 -13.92 -18.41
N LYS A 62 -7.64 -14.38 -17.24
CA LYS A 62 -7.61 -15.82 -16.90
C LYS A 62 -9.03 -16.36 -16.72
N SER A 63 -9.25 -17.63 -17.07
CA SER A 63 -10.52 -18.33 -16.83
C SER A 63 -10.91 -18.38 -15.35
N GLU A 64 -9.91 -18.39 -14.47
CA GLU A 64 -10.07 -18.44 -13.01
C GLU A 64 -10.49 -17.09 -12.41
N CYS A 65 -10.35 -16.00 -13.16
CA CYS A 65 -10.68 -14.65 -12.73
C CYS A 65 -12.19 -14.41 -12.86
N PRO A 66 -12.91 -14.13 -11.77
CA PRO A 66 -14.33 -13.77 -11.84
C PRO A 66 -14.54 -12.46 -12.60
N ASP A 67 -15.63 -12.36 -13.37
CA ASP A 67 -15.99 -11.12 -14.10
C ASP A 67 -16.20 -9.95 -13.15
N GLU A 68 -16.85 -10.18 -12.00
CA GLU A 68 -17.05 -9.16 -10.98
C GLU A 68 -15.71 -8.64 -10.39
N THR A 69 -14.76 -9.53 -10.13
CA THR A 69 -13.44 -9.15 -9.61
C THR A 69 -12.66 -8.35 -10.65
N LEU A 70 -12.64 -8.80 -11.91
CA LEU A 70 -11.95 -8.06 -12.99
C LEU A 70 -12.56 -6.67 -13.18
N LYS A 71 -13.88 -6.57 -13.14
CA LYS A 71 -14.57 -5.28 -13.21
C LYS A 71 -14.18 -4.40 -12.02
N ALA A 72 -14.22 -4.93 -10.80
CA ALA A 72 -13.84 -4.19 -9.60
C ALA A 72 -12.38 -3.69 -9.63
N LEU A 73 -11.46 -4.45 -10.25
CA LEU A 73 -10.06 -4.05 -10.45
C LEU A 73 -9.92 -2.91 -11.47
N ASN A 74 -10.71 -2.95 -12.55
CA ASN A 74 -10.72 -1.91 -13.58
C ASN A 74 -11.43 -0.62 -13.12
N ASP A 75 -12.36 -0.72 -12.17
CA ASP A 75 -13.08 0.40 -11.57
C ASP A 75 -12.25 1.15 -10.50
N LEU A 76 -10.98 0.77 -10.27
CA LEU A 76 -10.09 1.41 -9.29
C LEU A 76 -9.48 2.72 -9.82
N GLU A 77 -9.24 3.67 -8.90
CA GLU A 77 -8.56 4.93 -9.19
C GLU A 77 -7.06 4.75 -9.50
N GLU A 78 -6.46 5.74 -10.14
CA GLU A 78 -5.02 5.74 -10.45
C GLU A 78 -4.17 5.60 -9.17
N GLY A 79 -3.22 4.67 -9.18
CA GLY A 79 -2.41 4.32 -8.02
C GLY A 79 -3.04 3.27 -7.09
N GLN A 80 -4.30 2.90 -7.31
CA GLN A 80 -4.95 1.76 -6.64
C GLN A 80 -5.03 0.52 -7.54
N HIS A 81 -4.62 0.61 -8.80
CA HIS A 81 -4.61 -0.49 -9.76
C HIS A 81 -3.33 -1.37 -9.62
N PRO A 82 -3.42 -2.68 -9.88
CA PRO A 82 -2.25 -3.55 -9.96
C PRO A 82 -1.48 -3.33 -11.29
N PRO A 83 -0.14 -3.28 -11.29
CA PRO A 83 0.63 -3.02 -12.51
C PRO A 83 0.34 -4.05 -13.60
N THR A 84 0.37 -3.67 -14.87
CA THR A 84 0.21 -4.61 -15.98
C THR A 84 1.48 -5.44 -16.18
N CYS A 85 1.31 -6.71 -16.55
CA CYS A 85 2.43 -7.56 -16.97
C CYS A 85 3.04 -7.04 -18.29
N ALA A 86 4.33 -7.32 -18.50
CA ALA A 86 5.10 -6.89 -19.66
C ALA A 86 4.91 -7.80 -20.89
#